data_AF-E5RHJ4-F1
#
_entry.id   AF-E5RHJ4-F1
#
_cell.length_a   1.000
_cell.length_b   1.000
_cell.length_c   1.000
_cell.angle_alpha   90.00
_cell.angle_beta   90.00
_cell.angle_gamma   90.00
#
_symmetry.space_group_name_H-M   'P 1'
#
loop_
_entity.id
_entity.type
_entity.pdbx_description
1 polymer ?
#
loop_
_entity_poly.entity_id
_entity_poly.type
_entity_poly.pdbx_seq_one_letter_code
_entity_poly.pdbx_strand_id
1 'polypeptide(L)'
;MWFLTVGDGSTSSDDYDSKKRKQRAGGEPWGAKKPRHDLPPYRVHLTPYTVDSPICDFLELQRRYRSLLVPSDFLSVHLSWLSAFPLSQPFSLHHPSRIQVSSEKEAAPDAGAEPITADSDPAYSSKVLLLSSPGLEELYRCCMLFVDDMAEPRETPEHPLKQIKFLLGRKEEEAVLVGGEWSPSLDGLDPQADPQVLVRTAIRCAQAQTGIDLSGCTKWWRFAEFQYLQPGPPRRLQTVVVYLPDVWTIMPTLEEWEALCQQKAAEAAPPTQEAQG
;
A
#
# COMPACT_ATOMS: atom_id res chain seq x y z
N MET A 1 -0.26 -15.27 -1.83
CA MET A 1 -1.27 -14.21 -1.58
C MET A 1 -1.46 -14.15 -0.07
N TRP A 2 -1.81 -13.01 0.52
CA TRP A 2 -2.05 -12.90 1.97
C TRP A 2 -3.44 -12.32 2.20
N PHE A 3 -4.20 -12.86 3.15
CA PHE A 3 -5.49 -12.32 3.60
C PHE A 3 -5.36 -11.71 4.99
N LEU A 4 -5.86 -10.49 5.15
CA LEU A 4 -5.92 -9.79 6.44
C LEU A 4 -7.35 -9.48 6.85
N THR A 5 -7.69 -9.76 8.10
CA THR A 5 -8.97 -9.43 8.74
C THR A 5 -8.89 -8.08 9.45
N VAL A 6 -9.86 -7.19 9.23
CA VAL A 6 -9.90 -5.84 9.85
C VAL A 6 -11.27 -5.61 10.50
N GLY A 7 -11.27 -4.96 11.68
CA GLY A 7 -12.45 -4.50 12.42
C GLY A 7 -13.09 -3.23 11.82
N ASP A 8 -14.41 -3.13 11.99
CA ASP A 8 -15.36 -2.39 11.15
C ASP A 8 -15.20 -0.85 11.08
N GLY A 9 -15.77 -0.30 10.01
CA GLY A 9 -16.12 1.10 9.82
C GLY A 9 -16.63 1.38 8.39
N SER A 10 -17.90 1.05 8.12
CA SER A 10 -18.81 1.71 7.16
C SER A 10 -18.19 2.28 5.88
N THR A 11 -18.21 1.52 4.78
CA THR A 11 -18.00 2.06 3.42
C THR A 11 -19.31 2.60 2.85
N SER A 12 -19.43 3.92 2.69
CA SER A 12 -20.49 4.55 1.89
C SER A 12 -20.30 4.16 0.42
N SER A 13 -21.20 3.32 -0.07
CA SER A 13 -21.37 3.01 -1.48
C SER A 13 -22.17 4.16 -2.11
N ASP A 14 -21.48 5.13 -2.70
CA ASP A 14 -22.14 6.16 -3.51
C ASP A 14 -22.43 5.59 -4.91
N ASP A 15 -23.59 4.94 -5.01
CA ASP A 15 -24.28 4.64 -6.26
C ASP A 15 -24.67 5.96 -6.96
N TYR A 16 -23.89 6.36 -7.96
CA TYR A 16 -24.29 7.44 -8.86
C TYR A 16 -25.21 6.89 -9.97
N ASP A 17 -26.44 6.54 -9.59
CA ASP A 17 -27.55 6.37 -10.53
C ASP A 17 -28.02 7.75 -11.00
N SER A 18 -27.58 8.15 -12.19
CA SER A 18 -28.22 9.25 -12.89
C SER A 18 -28.07 9.09 -14.39
N LYS A 19 -29.00 8.34 -14.99
CA LYS A 19 -29.42 8.56 -16.39
C LYS A 19 -30.78 7.94 -16.70
N LYS A 20 -31.84 8.51 -16.12
CA LYS A 20 -33.17 8.48 -16.76
C LYS A 20 -33.45 9.81 -17.44
N ARG A 21 -33.95 9.68 -18.68
CA ARG A 21 -34.74 10.64 -19.48
C ARG A 21 -34.01 11.36 -20.62
N LYS A 22 -34.01 10.69 -21.79
CA LYS A 22 -34.59 11.30 -23.00
C LYS A 22 -35.12 10.22 -23.95
N GLN A 23 -36.37 9.82 -23.74
CA GLN A 23 -37.19 9.31 -24.84
C GLN A 23 -37.41 10.45 -25.82
N ARG A 24 -36.94 10.30 -27.06
CA ARG A 24 -37.54 10.94 -28.24
C ARG A 24 -37.63 9.92 -29.36
N ALA A 25 -38.72 10.06 -30.09
CA ALA A 25 -39.36 9.11 -30.99
C ALA A 25 -38.59 8.82 -32.29
N GLY A 26 -39.14 7.86 -33.05
CA GLY A 26 -38.54 7.18 -34.20
C GLY A 26 -38.08 8.03 -35.39
N GLY A 27 -37.27 7.40 -36.25
CA GLY A 27 -36.91 7.89 -37.58
C GLY A 27 -35.51 7.45 -38.06
N GLU A 28 -35.46 6.34 -38.81
CA GLU A 28 -34.46 5.94 -39.83
C GLU A 28 -33.06 5.34 -39.46
N PRO A 29 -32.55 4.38 -40.28
CA PRO A 29 -31.41 3.53 -39.94
C PRO A 29 -30.09 4.18 -40.37
N TRP A 30 -29.47 4.93 -39.45
CA TRP A 30 -28.13 5.47 -39.69
C TRP A 30 -27.08 4.37 -39.48
N GLY A 31 -26.33 4.11 -40.56
CA GLY A 31 -25.36 3.03 -40.69
C GLY A 31 -24.34 2.92 -39.56
N ALA A 32 -23.83 1.70 -39.39
CA ALA A 32 -22.81 1.34 -38.42
C ALA A 32 -21.67 2.38 -38.40
N LYS A 33 -21.67 3.23 -37.37
CA LYS A 33 -20.57 4.15 -37.12
C LYS A 33 -19.36 3.29 -36.77
N LYS A 34 -18.41 3.16 -37.72
CA LYS A 34 -17.08 2.63 -37.43
C LYS A 34 -16.52 3.37 -36.20
N PRO A 35 -16.07 2.66 -35.15
CA PRO A 35 -15.43 3.33 -34.03
C PRO A 35 -14.11 3.92 -34.55
N ARG A 36 -14.11 5.22 -34.84
CA ARG A 36 -12.89 6.00 -34.97
C ARG A 36 -12.38 6.28 -33.57
N HIS A 37 -11.75 5.29 -32.96
CA HIS A 37 -10.84 5.56 -31.86
C HIS A 37 -9.48 5.87 -32.48
N ASP A 38 -9.33 7.10 -32.99
CA ASP A 38 -7.99 7.65 -33.12
C ASP A 38 -7.42 7.69 -31.70
N LEU A 39 -6.32 6.96 -31.47
CA LEU A 39 -5.65 6.99 -30.17
C LEU A 39 -5.35 8.45 -29.83
N PRO A 40 -5.62 8.90 -28.58
CA PRO A 40 -5.30 10.26 -28.19
C PRO A 40 -3.81 10.51 -28.47
N PRO A 41 -3.45 11.67 -29.05
CA PRO A 41 -2.07 11.96 -29.37
C PRO A 41 -1.22 11.90 -28.11
N TYR A 42 -0.11 11.15 -28.18
CA TYR A 42 0.85 11.04 -27.08
C TYR A 42 1.36 12.44 -26.70
N ARG A 43 1.09 12.85 -25.46
CA ARG A 43 1.51 14.16 -24.93
C ARG A 43 2.38 13.94 -23.71
N VAL A 44 3.63 14.40 -23.79
CA VAL A 44 4.55 14.39 -22.64
C VAL A 44 4.25 15.62 -21.80
N HIS A 45 3.86 15.41 -20.55
CA HIS A 45 3.75 16.48 -19.56
C HIS A 45 5.07 16.56 -18.80
N LEU A 46 5.80 17.67 -18.99
CA LEU A 46 7.01 17.97 -18.22
C LEU A 46 6.62 18.79 -16.99
N THR A 47 7.02 18.32 -15.81
CA THR A 47 6.87 19.12 -14.59
C THR A 47 7.86 20.28 -14.61
N PRO A 48 7.46 21.51 -14.22
CA PRO A 48 8.34 22.67 -14.22
C PRO A 48 9.35 22.67 -13.04
N TYR A 49 9.48 21.55 -12.34
CA TYR A 49 10.34 21.36 -11.18
C TYR A 49 11.03 19.99 -11.24
N THR A 50 12.22 19.95 -10.65
CA THR A 50 13.08 18.77 -10.50
C THR A 50 12.47 17.78 -9.50
N VAL A 51 12.15 16.57 -9.97
CA VAL A 51 11.57 15.51 -9.11
C VAL A 51 12.65 14.77 -8.31
N ASP A 52 13.92 14.95 -8.68
CA ASP A 52 15.10 14.29 -8.14
C ASP A 52 15.76 15.00 -6.94
N SER A 53 15.11 16.02 -6.34
CA SER A 53 15.63 16.58 -5.08
C SER A 53 15.58 15.53 -3.97
N PRO A 54 16.72 15.20 -3.33
CA PRO A 54 16.78 14.21 -2.26
C PRO A 54 16.20 14.73 -0.94
N ILE A 55 16.00 16.04 -0.81
CA ILE A 55 15.42 16.67 0.38
C ILE A 55 14.26 17.55 -0.07
N CYS A 56 13.11 17.41 0.59
CA CYS A 56 11.95 18.26 0.40
C CYS A 56 11.57 18.91 1.73
N ASP A 57 11.62 20.23 1.77
CA ASP A 57 11.01 21.02 2.84
C ASP A 57 9.53 21.29 2.52
N PHE A 58 8.87 22.09 3.35
CA PHE A 58 7.46 22.45 3.17
C PHE A 58 7.19 23.08 1.78
N LEU A 59 8.07 23.97 1.31
CA LEU A 59 7.88 24.67 0.04
C LEU A 59 8.03 23.71 -1.14
N GLU A 60 9.00 22.80 -1.08
CA GLU A 60 9.18 21.76 -2.08
C GLU A 60 8.00 20.79 -2.13
N LEU A 61 7.45 20.39 -0.98
CA LEU A 61 6.25 19.55 -0.92
C LEU A 61 5.04 20.26 -1.52
N GLN A 62 4.79 21.52 -1.19
CA GLN A 62 3.69 22.30 -1.77
C GLN A 62 3.86 22.54 -3.27
N ARG A 63 5.10 22.67 -3.75
CA ARG A 63 5.41 22.80 -5.18
C ARG A 63 5.09 21.51 -5.94
N ARG A 64 5.45 20.35 -5.39
CA ARG A 64 5.24 19.02 -6.01
C ARG A 64 3.80 18.53 -5.87
N TYR A 65 3.24 18.65 -4.67
CA TYR A 65 1.96 18.08 -4.26
C TYR A 65 1.06 19.17 -3.69
N ARG A 66 0.47 19.98 -4.57
CA ARG A 66 -0.36 21.14 -4.18
C ARG A 66 -1.56 20.82 -3.29
N SER A 67 -2.07 19.59 -3.35
CA SER A 67 -3.21 19.15 -2.54
C SER A 67 -2.80 18.38 -1.28
N LEU A 68 -1.50 18.21 -1.03
CA LEU A 68 -1.02 17.49 0.14
C LEU A 68 -1.17 18.36 1.38
N LEU A 69 -1.87 17.83 2.38
CA LEU A 69 -1.92 18.42 3.71
C LEU A 69 -0.60 18.12 4.43
N VAL A 70 0.11 19.18 4.81
CA VAL A 70 1.40 19.07 5.51
C VAL A 70 1.20 19.48 6.97
N PRO A 71 1.53 18.63 7.96
CA PRO A 71 1.44 18.95 9.38
C PRO A 71 2.26 20.19 9.77
N SER A 72 1.84 20.90 10.83
CA SER A 72 2.52 22.13 11.28
C SER A 72 3.86 21.88 11.98
N ASP A 73 4.07 20.68 12.49
CA ASP A 73 5.31 20.20 13.09
C ASP A 73 6.27 19.56 12.07
N PHE A 74 5.88 19.46 10.79
CA PHE A 74 6.76 18.96 9.73
C PHE A 74 7.97 19.87 9.52
N LEU A 75 9.17 19.26 9.48
CA LEU A 75 10.43 19.96 9.20
C LEU A 75 10.90 19.70 7.76
N SER A 76 11.13 18.43 7.42
CA SER A 76 11.65 18.01 6.12
C SER A 76 11.39 16.52 5.87
N VAL A 77 11.51 16.12 4.60
CA VAL A 77 11.58 14.71 4.21
C VAL A 77 12.83 14.47 3.35
N HIS A 78 13.58 13.44 3.70
CA HIS A 78 14.72 12.94 2.96
C HIS A 78 14.29 11.74 2.11
N LEU A 79 14.30 11.89 0.79
CA LEU A 79 13.90 10.89 -0.19
C LEU A 79 15.06 9.97 -0.52
N SER A 80 15.17 8.87 0.23
CA SER A 80 16.22 7.86 0.05
C SER A 80 15.96 6.94 -1.15
N TRP A 81 14.71 6.86 -1.64
CA TRP A 81 14.37 6.03 -2.80
C TRP A 81 15.09 6.45 -4.08
N LEU A 82 15.50 7.71 -4.21
CA LEU A 82 16.24 8.23 -5.37
C LEU A 82 17.62 7.57 -5.51
N SER A 83 18.27 7.26 -4.39
CA SER A 83 19.54 6.51 -4.40
C SER A 83 19.33 5.01 -4.41
N ALA A 84 18.24 4.51 -3.82
CA ALA A 84 17.90 3.08 -3.84
C ALA A 84 17.50 2.59 -5.24
N PHE A 85 16.83 3.43 -6.04
CA PHE A 85 16.29 3.10 -7.35
C PHE A 85 16.67 4.17 -8.40
N PRO A 86 17.98 4.29 -8.73
CA PRO A 86 18.42 5.25 -9.73
C PRO A 86 17.87 4.88 -11.12
N LEU A 87 17.85 5.83 -12.06
CA LEU A 87 17.35 5.57 -13.43
C LEU A 87 18.10 4.44 -14.15
N SER A 88 19.37 4.19 -13.78
CA SER A 88 20.16 3.07 -14.28
C SER A 88 19.73 1.71 -13.72
N GLN A 89 19.05 1.70 -12.57
CA GLN A 89 18.58 0.51 -11.88
C GLN A 89 17.24 0.83 -11.19
N PRO A 90 16.15 0.97 -11.97
CA PRO A 90 14.85 1.30 -11.41
C PRO A 90 14.30 0.14 -10.57
N PHE A 91 13.36 0.48 -9.69
CA PHE A 91 12.61 -0.53 -8.94
C PHE A 91 11.86 -1.46 -9.91
N SER A 92 11.96 -2.77 -9.68
CA SER A 92 11.39 -3.78 -10.56
C SER A 92 10.13 -4.42 -9.98
N LEU A 93 9.09 -4.51 -10.80
CA LEU A 93 7.83 -5.21 -10.51
C LEU A 93 7.82 -6.65 -11.06
N HIS A 94 8.98 -7.28 -11.25
CA HIS A 94 9.05 -8.65 -11.77
C HIS A 94 8.38 -9.66 -10.85
N HIS A 95 8.60 -9.53 -9.54
CA HIS A 95 8.05 -10.48 -8.57
C HIS A 95 6.67 -10.01 -8.09
N PRO A 96 5.62 -10.82 -8.27
CA PRO A 96 4.29 -10.45 -7.80
C PRO A 96 4.23 -10.46 -6.28
N SER A 97 3.48 -9.53 -5.72
CA SER A 97 3.10 -9.50 -4.32
C SER A 97 1.59 -9.29 -4.24
N ARG A 98 0.83 -10.29 -3.81
CA ARG A 98 -0.64 -10.20 -3.76
C ARG A 98 -1.10 -10.17 -2.32
N ILE A 99 -1.36 -8.97 -1.82
CA ILE A 99 -1.98 -8.75 -0.51
C ILE A 99 -3.45 -8.42 -0.75
N GLN A 100 -4.34 -9.18 -0.13
CA GLN A 100 -5.78 -8.99 -0.14
C GLN A 100 -6.26 -8.78 1.30
N VAL A 101 -7.26 -7.93 1.48
CA VAL A 101 -7.89 -7.70 2.78
C VAL A 101 -9.27 -8.34 2.72
N SER A 102 -9.52 -9.33 3.57
CA SER A 102 -10.81 -10.00 3.66
C SER A 102 -11.81 -9.13 4.40
N SER A 103 -13.03 -9.05 3.90
CA SER A 103 -14.14 -8.31 4.53
C SER A 103 -14.86 -9.12 5.62
N GLU A 104 -14.42 -10.35 5.91
CA GLU A 104 -15.16 -11.25 6.79
C GLU A 104 -15.14 -10.80 8.24
N LYS A 105 -16.34 -10.79 8.80
CA LYS A 105 -16.73 -10.40 10.16
C LYS A 105 -16.30 -11.48 11.15
N GLU A 106 -15.01 -11.77 11.23
CA GLU A 106 -14.45 -12.51 12.35
C GLU A 106 -14.03 -11.50 13.40
N ALA A 107 -14.35 -11.75 14.68
CA ALA A 107 -13.90 -10.90 15.76
C ALA A 107 -12.37 -10.90 15.72
N ALA A 108 -11.80 -9.79 15.26
CA ALA A 108 -10.36 -9.58 15.36
C ALA A 108 -9.98 -9.92 16.82
N PRO A 109 -8.99 -10.80 17.05
CA PRO A 109 -8.43 -10.91 18.38
C PRO A 109 -8.01 -9.49 18.75
N ASP A 110 -8.73 -8.93 19.72
CA ASP A 110 -8.68 -7.56 20.24
C ASP A 110 -7.53 -6.80 19.61
N ALA A 111 -7.80 -6.04 18.53
CA ALA A 111 -6.79 -5.47 17.62
C ALA A 111 -5.60 -5.02 18.44
N GLY A 112 -4.58 -5.90 18.51
CA GLY A 112 -3.67 -5.94 19.64
C GLY A 112 -3.14 -4.56 19.84
N ALA A 113 -3.70 -3.83 20.81
CA ALA A 113 -3.16 -2.56 21.20
C ALA A 113 -1.74 -2.95 21.57
N GLU A 114 -0.78 -2.57 20.72
CA GLU A 114 0.63 -2.81 20.99
C GLU A 114 0.78 -2.46 22.46
N PRO A 115 1.24 -3.38 23.34
CA PRO A 115 1.51 -3.00 24.69
C PRO A 115 2.55 -1.91 24.56
N ILE A 116 2.11 -0.65 24.67
CA ILE A 116 2.99 0.52 24.61
C ILE A 116 3.93 0.27 25.76
N THR A 117 5.13 -0.21 25.43
CA THR A 117 6.07 -0.57 26.46
C THR A 117 6.46 0.72 27.14
N ALA A 118 6.72 0.66 28.45
CA ALA A 118 7.08 1.86 29.21
C ALA A 118 8.36 2.55 28.69
N ASP A 119 9.12 1.90 27.79
CA ASP A 119 10.34 2.38 27.17
C ASP A 119 10.17 2.81 25.69
N SER A 120 8.95 2.83 25.12
CA SER A 120 8.73 3.38 23.78
C SER A 120 9.17 4.84 23.71
N ASP A 121 10.09 5.15 22.78
CA ASP A 121 10.56 6.52 22.55
C ASP A 121 10.01 7.05 21.21
N PRO A 122 9.12 8.05 21.21
CA PRO A 122 8.56 8.62 19.99
C PRO A 122 9.60 9.37 19.15
N ALA A 123 10.83 9.58 19.65
CA ALA A 123 11.92 10.19 18.88
C ALA A 123 12.23 9.42 17.59
N TYR A 124 12.02 8.09 17.57
CA TYR A 124 12.16 7.26 16.38
C TYR A 124 10.93 6.39 16.16
N SER A 125 10.50 6.31 14.91
CA SER A 125 9.48 5.35 14.49
C SER A 125 9.82 4.76 13.13
N SER A 126 9.32 3.55 12.92
CA SER A 126 9.53 2.79 11.70
C SER A 126 8.19 2.46 11.06
N LYS A 127 8.08 2.71 9.75
CA LYS A 127 6.91 2.48 8.92
C LYS A 127 7.26 1.62 7.73
N VAL A 128 6.32 0.85 7.22
CA VAL A 128 6.52 -0.04 6.07
C VAL A 128 5.52 0.22 4.94
N LEU A 129 6.04 0.23 3.72
CA LEU A 129 5.26 0.24 2.48
C LEU A 129 5.09 -1.20 1.99
N LEU A 130 4.00 -1.83 2.38
CA LEU A 130 3.69 -3.20 1.99
C LEU A 130 3.05 -3.20 0.60
N LEU A 131 3.90 -3.31 -0.42
CA LEU A 131 3.52 -3.27 -1.83
C LEU A 131 2.71 -4.52 -2.22
N SER A 132 1.55 -4.31 -2.84
CA SER A 132 0.74 -5.31 -3.52
C SER A 132 0.66 -4.95 -5.00
N SER A 133 1.30 -5.74 -5.86
CA SER A 133 1.28 -5.55 -7.30
C SER A 133 1.25 -6.88 -8.04
N PRO A 134 0.61 -6.95 -9.22
CA PRO A 134 0.80 -8.07 -10.13
C PRO A 134 2.26 -8.13 -10.60
N GLY A 135 2.66 -9.28 -11.16
CA GLY A 135 3.94 -9.39 -11.85
C GLY A 135 3.95 -8.55 -13.12
N LEU A 136 5.13 -8.22 -13.62
CA LEU A 136 5.30 -7.28 -14.74
C LEU A 136 4.48 -7.62 -16.00
N GLU A 137 4.39 -8.90 -16.35
CA GLU A 137 3.62 -9.36 -17.52
C GLU A 137 2.11 -9.09 -17.36
N GLU A 138 1.58 -9.39 -16.18
CA GLU A 138 0.18 -9.14 -15.84
C GLU A 138 -0.12 -7.64 -15.74
N LEU A 139 0.81 -6.86 -15.18
CA LEU A 139 0.71 -5.39 -15.17
C LEU A 139 0.57 -4.84 -16.60
N TYR A 140 1.39 -5.35 -17.52
CA TYR A 140 1.32 -5.00 -18.94
C TYR A 140 0.01 -5.42 -19.58
N ARG A 141 -0.49 -6.63 -19.27
CA ARG A 141 -1.81 -7.10 -19.72
C ARG A 141 -2.95 -6.18 -19.27
N CYS A 142 -2.94 -5.74 -18.01
CA CYS A 142 -3.99 -4.87 -17.48
C CYS A 142 -3.90 -3.43 -17.97
N CYS A 143 -2.69 -2.90 -18.20
CA CYS A 143 -2.46 -1.47 -18.41
C CYS A 143 -2.20 -1.06 -19.86
N MET A 144 -1.91 -2.01 -20.76
CA MET A 144 -1.55 -1.71 -22.15
C MET A 144 -2.47 -2.40 -23.14
N LEU A 145 -2.65 -1.75 -24.29
CA LEU A 145 -3.31 -2.35 -25.44
C LEU A 145 -2.23 -3.02 -26.30
N PHE A 146 -2.29 -4.34 -26.42
CA PHE A 146 -1.43 -5.08 -27.34
C PHE A 146 -1.97 -4.96 -28.77
N VAL A 147 -1.06 -4.73 -29.73
CA VAL A 147 -1.41 -4.43 -31.12
C VAL A 147 -1.96 -5.67 -31.86
N ASP A 148 -1.58 -6.88 -31.44
CA ASP A 148 -1.97 -8.14 -32.10
C ASP A 148 -3.31 -8.73 -31.64
N ASP A 149 -3.92 -8.21 -30.57
CA ASP A 149 -5.09 -8.84 -29.93
C ASP A 149 -6.43 -8.28 -30.44
N MET A 150 -6.58 -8.25 -31.77
CA MET A 150 -7.72 -7.62 -32.45
C MET A 150 -9.00 -8.46 -32.46
N ALA A 151 -8.97 -9.68 -31.93
CA ALA A 151 -10.05 -10.68 -32.05
C ALA A 151 -10.99 -10.79 -30.84
N GLU A 152 -10.55 -10.41 -29.63
CA GLU A 152 -11.34 -10.54 -28.40
C GLU A 152 -12.00 -9.19 -28.00
N PRO A 153 -13.21 -9.22 -27.38
CA PRO A 153 -13.85 -8.02 -26.86
C PRO A 153 -12.98 -7.37 -25.78
N ARG A 154 -12.55 -6.14 -26.07
CA ARG A 154 -11.52 -5.40 -25.34
C ARG A 154 -12.00 -4.96 -23.96
N GLU A 155 -11.36 -5.45 -22.90
CA GLU A 155 -11.37 -4.74 -21.61
C GLU A 155 -10.58 -3.43 -21.77
N THR A 156 -11.09 -2.34 -21.20
CA THR A 156 -10.42 -1.03 -21.31
C THR A 156 -9.18 -1.06 -20.42
N PRO A 157 -7.99 -0.66 -20.92
CA PRO A 157 -6.77 -0.70 -20.13
C PRO A 157 -6.93 0.15 -18.87
N GLU A 158 -6.48 -0.40 -17.75
CA GLU A 158 -6.53 0.25 -16.46
C GLU A 158 -5.31 1.15 -16.24
N HIS A 159 -5.51 2.25 -15.51
CA HIS A 159 -4.40 3.08 -15.08
C HIS A 159 -3.46 2.28 -14.15
N PRO A 160 -2.12 2.33 -14.31
CA PRO A 160 -1.18 1.56 -13.48
C PRO A 160 -1.35 1.72 -11.96
N LEU A 161 -1.81 2.89 -11.51
CA LEU A 161 -2.11 3.15 -10.10
C LEU A 161 -3.27 2.31 -9.54
N LYS A 162 -4.10 1.67 -10.38
CA LYS A 162 -5.10 0.70 -9.92
C LYS A 162 -4.47 -0.66 -9.59
N GLN A 163 -3.32 -0.96 -10.19
CA GLN A 163 -2.64 -2.26 -10.09
C GLN A 163 -1.55 -2.26 -9.01
N ILE A 164 -0.92 -1.11 -8.76
CA ILE A 164 0.09 -0.91 -7.72
C ILE A 164 -0.61 -0.38 -6.46
N LYS A 165 -0.71 -1.21 -5.43
CA LYS A 165 -1.40 -0.89 -4.18
C LYS A 165 -0.45 -1.01 -2.99
N PHE A 166 -0.77 -0.33 -1.90
CA PHE A 166 -0.07 -0.50 -0.64
C PHE A 166 -1.09 -0.90 0.43
N LEU A 167 -0.72 -1.86 1.28
CA LEU A 167 -1.50 -2.16 2.47
C LEU A 167 -1.30 -1.03 3.48
N LEU A 168 -2.42 -0.46 3.93
CA LEU A 168 -2.48 0.57 4.96
C LEU A 168 -3.26 0.02 6.14
N GLY A 169 -2.86 0.45 7.35
CA GLY A 169 -3.69 0.30 8.53
C GLY A 169 -4.77 1.37 8.58
N ARG A 170 -5.75 1.18 9.46
CA ARG A 170 -6.76 2.17 9.78
C ARG A 170 -6.62 2.56 11.24
N LYS A 171 -6.46 3.84 11.52
CA LYS A 171 -6.49 4.39 12.87
C LYS A 171 -7.61 5.41 12.90
N GLU A 172 -8.64 5.16 13.71
CA GLU A 172 -9.88 5.93 13.67
C GLU A 172 -10.49 5.94 12.25
N GLU A 173 -10.60 7.11 11.61
CA GLU A 173 -11.08 7.28 10.24
C GLU A 173 -9.94 7.62 9.24
N GLU A 174 -8.68 7.51 9.66
CA GLU A 174 -7.53 7.83 8.82
C GLU A 174 -6.77 6.58 8.39
N ALA A 175 -6.38 6.55 7.11
CA ALA A 175 -5.48 5.55 6.57
C ALA A 175 -4.05 5.87 7.00
N VAL A 176 -3.40 4.92 7.67
CA VAL A 176 -2.04 5.08 8.22
C VAL A 176 -1.11 4.01 7.67
N LEU A 177 0.18 4.35 7.54
CA LEU A 177 1.19 3.35 7.26
C LEU A 177 1.34 2.38 8.44
N VAL A 178 1.44 1.10 8.11
CA VAL A 178 1.77 0.03 9.05
C VAL A 178 3.15 0.32 9.66
N GLY A 179 3.28 0.08 10.96
CA GLY A 179 4.49 0.32 11.72
C GLY A 179 4.24 1.19 12.97
N GLY A 180 5.28 1.44 13.76
CA GLY A 180 5.12 2.03 15.09
C GLY A 180 6.40 2.62 15.65
N GLU A 181 6.34 2.96 16.94
CA GLU A 181 7.43 3.58 17.68
C GLU A 181 8.51 2.55 18.02
N TRP A 182 9.75 3.04 18.08
CA TRP A 182 10.89 2.24 18.46
C TRP A 182 10.87 1.96 19.98
N SER A 183 11.14 0.72 20.35
CA SER A 183 11.37 0.29 21.74
C SER A 183 12.81 -0.21 21.90
N PRO A 184 13.63 0.40 22.77
CA PRO A 184 15.01 -0.03 23.01
C PRO A 184 15.12 -1.49 23.48
N SER A 185 14.21 -1.94 24.35
CA SER A 185 14.25 -3.29 24.92
C SER A 185 13.90 -4.40 23.92
N LEU A 186 13.03 -4.10 22.94
CA LEU A 186 12.56 -5.08 21.96
C LEU A 186 13.36 -5.02 20.65
N ASP A 187 13.76 -3.82 20.23
CA ASP A 187 14.31 -3.59 18.89
C ASP A 187 15.83 -3.33 18.90
N GLY A 188 16.41 -3.07 20.07
CA GLY A 188 17.84 -2.73 20.27
C GLY A 188 18.06 -1.25 20.57
N LEU A 189 19.27 -0.91 21.03
CA LEU A 189 19.53 0.31 21.81
C LEU A 189 19.72 1.62 21.00
N ASP A 190 20.19 1.56 19.75
CA ASP A 190 20.59 2.78 19.02
C ASP A 190 20.10 2.77 17.56
N PRO A 191 18.98 3.44 17.25
CA PRO A 191 18.44 3.52 15.89
C PRO A 191 19.22 4.44 14.94
N GLN A 192 20.17 5.22 15.45
CA GLN A 192 21.06 6.05 14.64
C GLN A 192 22.30 5.27 14.20
N ALA A 193 22.91 4.52 15.11
CA ALA A 193 24.12 3.76 14.82
C ALA A 193 23.84 2.43 14.10
N ASP A 194 22.73 1.75 14.43
CA ASP A 194 22.35 0.47 13.82
C ASP A 194 21.03 0.59 13.05
N PRO A 195 21.05 0.65 11.70
CA PRO A 195 19.82 0.71 10.91
C PRO A 195 18.94 -0.53 11.07
N GLN A 196 19.50 -1.67 11.51
CA GLN A 196 18.73 -2.89 11.76
C GLN A 196 17.78 -2.76 12.95
N VAL A 197 18.03 -1.82 13.88
CA VAL A 197 17.11 -1.53 14.99
C VAL A 197 15.73 -1.14 14.44
N LEU A 198 15.68 -0.21 13.49
CA LEU A 198 14.41 0.23 12.91
C LEU A 198 13.79 -0.80 11.97
N VAL A 199 14.58 -1.70 11.39
CA VAL A 199 14.05 -2.87 10.67
C VAL A 199 13.35 -3.82 11.64
N ARG A 200 13.96 -4.12 12.80
CA ARG A 200 13.32 -4.92 13.86
C ARG A 200 12.04 -4.27 14.40
N THR A 201 12.05 -2.95 14.61
CA THR A 201 10.83 -2.18 14.94
C THR A 201 9.74 -2.38 13.89
N ALA A 202 10.08 -2.27 12.60
CA ALA A 202 9.14 -2.48 11.51
C ALA A 202 8.58 -3.90 11.49
N ILE A 203 9.41 -4.93 11.67
CA ILE A 203 8.98 -6.33 11.73
C ILE A 203 8.00 -6.54 12.89
N ARG A 204 8.37 -6.10 14.10
CA ARG A 204 7.54 -6.21 15.30
C ARG A 204 6.18 -5.54 15.11
N CYS A 205 6.18 -4.29 14.69
CA CYS A 205 4.94 -3.52 14.52
C CYS A 205 4.08 -4.07 13.38
N ALA A 206 4.67 -4.47 12.25
CA ALA A 206 3.92 -5.06 11.15
C ALA A 206 3.29 -6.40 11.56
N GLN A 207 4.02 -7.25 12.29
CA GLN A 207 3.51 -8.51 12.81
C GLN A 207 2.37 -8.27 13.80
N ALA A 208 2.48 -7.29 14.70
CA ALA A 208 1.42 -6.96 15.65
C ALA A 208 0.16 -6.41 14.96
N GLN A 209 0.32 -5.51 13.98
CA GLN A 209 -0.78 -4.79 13.35
C GLN A 209 -1.46 -5.56 12.22
N THR A 210 -0.71 -6.43 11.53
CA THR A 210 -1.18 -7.15 10.35
C THR A 210 -1.08 -8.67 10.49
N GLY A 211 -0.39 -9.20 11.49
CA GLY A 211 -0.11 -10.64 11.56
C GLY A 211 0.90 -11.14 10.51
N ILE A 212 1.42 -10.27 9.63
CA ILE A 212 2.44 -10.63 8.64
C ILE A 212 3.81 -10.54 9.31
N ASP A 213 4.49 -11.68 9.41
CA ASP A 213 5.90 -11.70 9.82
C ASP A 213 6.79 -11.30 8.63
N LEU A 214 7.46 -10.15 8.77
CA LEU A 214 8.38 -9.62 7.77
C LEU A 214 9.83 -10.08 7.97
N SER A 215 10.12 -10.91 8.98
CA SER A 215 11.48 -11.36 9.32
C SER A 215 12.19 -12.10 8.19
N GLY A 216 11.44 -12.76 7.30
CA GLY A 216 11.97 -13.46 6.13
C GLY A 216 12.33 -12.56 4.94
N CYS A 217 12.00 -11.26 4.98
CA CYS A 217 12.35 -10.32 3.91
C CYS A 217 13.87 -10.16 3.80
N THR A 218 14.41 -10.29 2.58
CA THR A 218 15.87 -10.27 2.36
C THR A 218 16.43 -8.89 2.09
N LYS A 219 15.58 -7.93 1.66
CA LYS A 219 15.96 -6.57 1.31
C LYS A 219 15.00 -5.58 1.92
N TRP A 220 15.59 -4.55 2.54
CA TRP A 220 14.88 -3.46 3.17
C TRP A 220 15.43 -2.15 2.63
N TRP A 221 14.70 -1.52 1.72
CA TRP A 221 15.08 -0.22 1.17
C TRP A 221 14.55 0.88 2.07
N ARG A 222 15.44 1.74 2.59
CA ARG A 222 15.03 3.00 3.20
C ARG A 222 14.42 3.87 2.10
N PHE A 223 13.12 4.09 2.15
CA PHE A 223 12.37 4.77 1.09
C PHE A 223 12.34 6.28 1.34
N ALA A 224 12.01 6.67 2.56
CA ALA A 224 11.97 8.07 2.98
C ALA A 224 12.24 8.19 4.49
N GLU A 225 12.73 9.35 4.90
CA GLU A 225 12.85 9.72 6.31
C GLU A 225 12.16 11.07 6.51
N PHE A 226 11.13 11.10 7.33
CA PHE A 226 10.42 12.31 7.70
C PHE A 226 10.92 12.80 9.05
N GLN A 227 11.13 14.12 9.14
CA GLN A 227 11.54 14.79 10.36
C GLN A 227 10.44 15.73 10.80
N TYR A 228 10.06 15.62 12.07
CA TYR A 228 9.06 16.45 12.72
C TYR A 228 9.68 17.11 13.95
N LEU A 229 9.35 18.38 14.20
CA LEU A 229 9.81 19.13 15.35
C LEU A 229 8.67 19.28 16.34
N GLN A 230 8.60 18.34 17.29
CA GLN A 230 7.54 18.31 18.29
C GLN A 230 7.57 19.59 19.16
N PRO A 231 6.41 20.24 19.36
CA PRO A 231 6.32 21.45 20.16
C PRO A 231 6.55 21.14 21.65
N GLY A 232 7.28 21.99 22.35
CA GLY A 232 7.50 21.88 23.79
C GLY A 232 8.82 22.49 24.25
N PRO A 233 9.01 22.71 25.57
CA PRO A 233 10.32 22.97 26.16
C PRO A 233 10.87 21.69 26.84
N PRO A 234 11.90 21.01 26.30
CA PRO A 234 12.63 21.30 25.06
C PRO A 234 11.88 20.79 23.82
N ARG A 235 12.14 21.44 22.68
CA ARG A 235 11.68 20.93 21.38
C ARG A 235 12.41 19.62 21.08
N ARG A 236 11.69 18.62 20.58
CA ARG A 236 12.26 17.31 20.28
C ARG A 236 12.12 17.00 18.80
N LEU A 237 13.18 16.47 18.21
CA LEU A 237 13.14 15.95 16.86
C LEU A 237 12.53 14.53 16.91
N GLN A 238 11.52 14.31 16.09
CA GLN A 238 10.96 13.00 15.83
C GLN A 238 11.31 12.59 14.41
N THR A 239 11.87 11.39 14.26
CA THR A 239 12.28 10.82 12.98
C THR A 239 11.42 9.62 12.65
N VAL A 240 10.70 9.68 11.53
CA VAL A 240 9.89 8.58 11.00
C VAL A 240 10.57 8.02 9.77
N VAL A 241 11.00 6.77 9.84
CA VAL A 241 11.65 6.09 8.71
C VAL A 241 10.66 5.19 8.01
N VAL A 242 10.50 5.37 6.71
CA VAL A 242 9.65 4.54 5.87
C VAL A 242 10.53 3.55 5.10
N TYR A 243 10.29 2.26 5.26
CA TYR A 243 10.94 1.19 4.54
C TYR A 243 10.03 0.59 3.46
N LEU A 244 10.63 0.16 2.37
CA LEU A 244 10.03 -0.73 1.38
C LEU A 244 10.73 -2.10 1.52
N PRO A 245 10.07 -3.12 2.08
CA PRO A 245 10.61 -4.48 2.10
C PRO A 245 10.31 -5.24 0.82
N ASP A 246 11.13 -6.24 0.49
CA ASP A 246 10.92 -7.16 -0.63
C ASP A 246 9.90 -8.27 -0.29
N VAL A 247 8.66 -7.87 -0.02
CA VAL A 247 7.57 -8.74 0.46
C VAL A 247 7.26 -9.95 -0.42
N TRP A 248 7.71 -9.98 -1.67
CA TRP A 248 7.58 -11.14 -2.54
C TRP A 248 8.45 -12.33 -2.09
N THR A 249 9.51 -12.09 -1.32
CA THR A 249 10.39 -13.15 -0.80
C THR A 249 9.73 -13.99 0.29
N ILE A 250 8.72 -13.43 0.96
CA ILE A 250 7.91 -14.11 1.96
C ILE A 250 6.54 -14.51 1.44
N MET A 251 6.21 -14.31 0.15
CA MET A 251 4.90 -14.73 -0.36
C MET A 251 4.78 -16.26 -0.30
N PRO A 252 3.64 -16.80 0.19
CA PRO A 252 3.43 -18.23 0.19
C PRO A 252 3.39 -18.73 -1.24
N THR A 253 3.91 -19.94 -1.43
CA THR A 253 3.75 -20.69 -2.68
C THR A 253 2.27 -20.97 -2.94
N LEU A 254 1.93 -21.36 -4.18
CA LEU A 254 0.55 -21.69 -4.53
C LEU A 254 0.02 -22.86 -3.67
N GLU A 255 0.86 -23.86 -3.41
CA GLU A 255 0.50 -25.04 -2.61
C GLU A 255 0.25 -24.66 -1.13
N GLU A 256 1.15 -23.89 -0.52
CA GLU A 256 0.99 -23.39 0.86
C GLU A 256 -0.26 -22.53 0.98
N TRP A 257 -0.54 -21.73 -0.05
CA TRP A 257 -1.73 -20.90 -0.13
C TRP A 257 -3.02 -21.72 -0.19
N GLU A 258 -3.10 -22.69 -1.09
CA GLU A 258 -4.26 -23.56 -1.24
C GLU A 258 -4.52 -24.34 0.05
N ALA A 259 -3.46 -24.84 0.70
CA ALA A 259 -3.56 -25.49 2.01
C ALA A 259 -4.10 -24.54 3.09
N LEU A 260 -3.64 -23.28 3.12
CA LEU A 260 -4.12 -22.27 4.05
C LEU A 260 -5.62 -21.95 3.83
N CYS A 261 -6.04 -21.83 2.57
CA CYS A 261 -7.45 -21.63 2.22
C CYS A 261 -8.32 -22.81 2.66
N GLN A 262 -7.86 -24.05 2.45
CA GLN A 262 -8.57 -25.25 2.88
C GLN A 262 -8.67 -25.35 4.41
N GLN A 263 -7.59 -25.02 5.12
CA GLN A 263 -7.58 -25.00 6.59
C GLN A 263 -8.58 -23.96 7.14
N LYS A 264 -8.58 -22.75 6.59
CA LYS A 264 -9.52 -21.70 7.00
C LYS A 264 -10.98 -22.05 6.68
N ALA A 265 -11.23 -22.67 5.53
CA ALA A 265 -12.56 -23.18 5.19
C ALA A 265 -13.02 -24.30 6.14
N ALA A 266 -12.10 -25.16 6.61
CA ALA A 266 -12.40 -26.21 7.58
C ALA A 266 -12.65 -25.66 9.00
N GLU A 267 -11.89 -24.64 9.44
CA GLU A 267 -12.13 -23.95 10.72
C GLU A 267 -13.46 -23.19 10.75
N ALA A 268 -13.91 -22.65 9.61
CA ALA A 268 -15.18 -21.94 9.49
C ALA A 268 -16.41 -22.88 9.41
N ALA A 269 -16.23 -24.19 9.31
CA ALA A 269 -17.33 -25.15 9.25
C ALA A 269 -17.93 -25.38 10.66
N PRO A 270 -19.25 -25.25 10.86
CA PRO A 270 -19.86 -25.44 12.18
C PRO A 270 -19.70 -26.89 12.65
N PRO A 271 -19.54 -27.14 13.97
CA PRO A 271 -19.42 -28.50 14.49
C PRO A 271 -20.69 -29.28 14.16
N THR A 272 -20.52 -30.44 13.54
CA THR A 272 -21.62 -31.36 13.24
C THR A 272 -22.19 -31.83 14.57
N GLN A 273 -23.38 -31.35 14.94
CA GLN A 273 -24.13 -31.94 16.06
C GLN A 273 -24.52 -33.36 15.66
N GLU A 274 -23.77 -34.34 16.16
CA GLU A 274 -24.20 -35.73 16.19
C GLU A 274 -25.50 -35.79 17.01
N ALA A 275 -26.61 -36.01 16.31
CA ALA A 275 -27.89 -36.30 16.93
C ALA A 275 -27.77 -37.62 17.70
N GLN A 276 -27.62 -37.53 19.01
CA GLN A 276 -27.76 -38.68 19.91
C GLN A 276 -29.24 -38.97 20.15
N GLY A 277 -29.65 -40.18 19.73
CA GLY A 277 -30.52 -41.10 20.48
C GLY A 277 -31.98 -40.75 20.67
#